data_AF-A0A1H0JFD0-F1
#
_entry.id   AF-A0A1H0JFD0-F1
#
_cell.length_a   1.000
_cell.length_b   1.000
_cell.length_c   1.000
_cell.angle_alpha   90.00
_cell.angle_beta   90.00
_cell.angle_gamma   90.00
#
_symmetry.space_group_name_H-M   'P 1'
#
loop_
_entity.id
_entity.type
_entity.pdbx_description
1 polymer ?
#
loop_
_entity_poly.entity_id
_entity_poly.type
_entity_poly.pdbx_seq_one_letter_code
_entity_poly.pdbx_strand_id
1 'polypeptide(L)' 'MIRRWCPTCRGWQDFRQLKPDEKAAVREEKGPRHFVDNLWRCTAPGCLFYQTHLHARGGGILPDRFREEAAAATEPE' A
#
# COMPACT_ATOMS: atom_id res chain seq x y z
N MET A 1 9.95 1.50 7.68
CA MET A 1 8.74 0.64 7.69
C MET A 1 8.03 0.91 9.00
N ILE A 2 6.70 0.86 9.02
CA ILE A 2 5.90 1.04 10.24
C ILE A 2 5.01 -0.20 10.43
N ARG A 3 4.85 -0.67 11.65
CA ARG A 3 3.93 -1.77 11.92
C ARG A 3 2.54 -1.23 12.20
N ARG A 4 1.54 -1.67 11.43
CA ARG A 4 0.14 -1.24 11.61
C ARG A 4 -0.82 -2.39 11.42
N TRP A 5 -1.99 -2.27 12.05
CA TRP A 5 -3.09 -3.17 11.78
C TRP A 5 -3.62 -2.95 10.36
N CYS A 6 -3.52 -3.98 9.52
CA CYS A 6 -4.13 -4.02 8.20
C CYS A 6 -5.52 -4.67 8.31
N PRO A 7 -6.62 -3.99 7.95
CA PRO A 7 -7.95 -4.58 7.95
C PRO A 7 -8.09 -5.70 6.89
N THR A 8 -7.34 -5.63 5.80
CA THR A 8 -7.36 -6.63 4.72
C THR A 8 -6.68 -7.92 5.12
N CYS A 9 -5.52 -7.85 5.79
CA CYS A 9 -4.83 -9.02 6.35
C CYS A 9 -5.41 -9.45 7.70
N ARG A 10 -6.24 -8.60 8.34
CA ARG A 10 -6.77 -8.78 9.70
C ARG A 10 -5.65 -9.04 10.73
N GLY A 11 -4.55 -8.30 10.63
CA GLY A 11 -3.37 -8.48 11.47
C GLY A 11 -2.38 -7.32 11.42
N TRP A 12 -1.36 -7.37 12.29
CA TRP A 12 -0.29 -6.38 12.35
C TRP A 12 0.77 -6.66 11.28
N GLN A 13 0.71 -5.92 10.19
CA GLN A 13 1.67 -6.03 9.10
C GLN A 13 2.63 -4.86 9.08
N ASP A 14 3.77 -5.07 8.46
CA ASP A 14 4.67 -3.99 8.08
C ASP A 14 4.08 -3.21 6.91
N PHE A 15 4.18 -1.90 7.04
CA PHE A 15 3.81 -0.95 6.02
C PHE A 15 5.06 -0.23 5.56
N ARG A 16 5.20 -0.08 4.25
CA ARG A 16 6.24 0.73 3.62
C ARG A 16 5.61 1.93 2.93
N GLN A 17 6.35 3.03 2.85
CA GLN A 17 5.95 4.13 1.98
C GLN A 17 5.82 3.63 0.54
N LEU A 18 4.83 4.17 -0.18
CA LEU A 18 4.70 3.91 -1.60
C LEU A 18 5.99 4.31 -2.33
N LYS A 19 6.44 3.47 -3.26
CA LYS A 19 7.51 3.82 -4.19
C LYS A 19 7.08 4.99 -5.09
N PRO A 20 8.02 5.76 -5.67
CA PRO A 20 7.68 6.82 -6.61
C PRO A 20 6.75 6.37 -7.75
N ASP A 21 6.93 5.16 -8.30
CA ASP A 21 6.00 4.57 -9.29
C ASP A 21 4.59 4.34 -8.75
N GLU A 22 4.47 3.83 -7.52
CA GLU A 22 3.18 3.62 -6.86
C GLU A 22 2.48 4.95 -6.57
N LYS A 23 3.25 5.94 -6.11
CA LYS A 23 2.77 7.31 -5.88
C LYS A 23 2.25 7.92 -7.18
N ALA A 24 2.95 7.75 -8.29
CA ALA A 24 2.54 8.24 -9.61
C ALA A 24 1.24 7.56 -10.06
N ALA A 25 1.14 6.23 -9.95
CA ALA A 25 -0.06 5.50 -10.35
C ALA A 25 -1.29 5.84 -9.49
N VAL A 26 -1.13 5.95 -8.15
CA VAL A 26 -2.24 6.38 -7.28
C VAL A 26 -2.66 7.81 -7.58
N ARG A 27 -1.70 8.69 -7.90
CA ARG A 27 -2.00 10.07 -8.31
C ARG A 27 -2.71 10.13 -9.65
N GLU A 28 -2.37 9.24 -10.59
CA GLU A 28 -3.05 9.13 -11.88
C GLU A 28 -4.49 8.63 -11.71
N GLU A 29 -4.71 7.60 -10.89
CA GLU A 29 -6.04 7.00 -10.66
C GLU A 29 -6.96 7.91 -9.82
N LYS A 30 -6.50 8.39 -8.65
CA LYS A 30 -7.31 9.23 -7.76
C LYS A 30 -7.29 10.72 -8.11
N GLY A 31 -6.39 11.13 -9.00
CA GLY A 31 -6.23 12.49 -9.45
C GLY A 31 -5.12 13.28 -8.75
N PRO A 32 -4.70 14.40 -9.36
CA PRO A 32 -3.50 15.16 -8.97
C PRO A 32 -3.59 15.81 -7.59
N ARG A 33 -4.80 15.95 -7.03
CA ARG A 33 -5.04 16.49 -5.68
C ARG A 33 -4.86 15.44 -4.58
N HIS A 34 -4.64 14.17 -4.92
CA HIS A 34 -4.48 13.12 -3.93
C HIS A 34 -3.08 13.17 -3.29
N PHE A 35 -3.02 13.21 -1.96
CA PHE A 35 -1.78 13.30 -1.22
C PHE A 35 -1.10 11.93 -1.13
N VAL A 36 -0.14 11.68 -2.02
CA VAL A 36 0.55 10.38 -2.15
C VAL A 36 1.79 10.23 -1.27
N ASP A 37 2.29 11.33 -0.70
CA ASP A 37 3.58 11.31 0.00
C ASP A 37 3.53 10.68 1.40
N ASN A 38 2.36 10.76 2.04
CA ASN A 38 2.07 10.13 3.33
C ASN A 38 1.31 8.81 3.18
N LEU A 39 1.32 8.20 1.98
CA LEU A 39 0.68 6.90 1.77
C LEU A 39 1.66 5.78 2.08
N TRP A 40 1.14 4.78 2.80
CA TRP A 40 1.87 3.60 3.20
C TRP A 40 1.07 2.38 2.77
N ARG A 41 1.71 1.48 2.03
CA ARG A 41 1.13 0.19 1.64
C ARG A 41 1.56 -0.91 2.57
N CYS A 42 0.69 -1.89 2.74
CA CYS A 42 1.03 -3.15 3.35
C CYS A 42 2.14 -3.85 2.53
N THR A 43 3.13 -4.42 3.20
CA THR A 43 4.15 -5.28 2.57
C THR A 43 3.77 -6.75 2.59
N ALA A 44 2.59 -7.07 3.13
CA ALA A 44 2.10 -8.44 3.11
C ALA A 44 1.91 -8.92 1.66
N PRO A 45 2.24 -10.18 1.38
CA PRO A 45 2.10 -10.72 0.05
C PRO A 45 0.66 -10.69 -0.44
N GLY A 46 0.48 -10.24 -1.68
CA GLY A 46 -0.84 -10.08 -2.29
C GLY A 46 -1.72 -8.96 -1.68
N CYS A 47 -1.26 -8.27 -0.64
CA CYS A 47 -2.01 -7.19 -0.02
C CYS A 47 -1.69 -5.84 -0.67
N LEU A 48 -2.68 -5.31 -1.39
CA LEU A 48 -2.62 -4.01 -2.06
C LEU A 48 -3.16 -2.86 -1.20
N PHE A 49 -3.48 -3.13 0.06
CA PHE A 49 -4.05 -2.11 0.93
C PHE A 49 -3.01 -1.04 1.24
N TYR A 50 -3.37 0.21 1.01
CA TYR A 50 -2.62 1.36 1.45
C TYR A 50 -3.45 2.26 2.35
N GLN A 51 -2.80 2.96 3.27
CA GLN A 51 -3.41 3.94 4.15
C GLN A 51 -2.50 5.13 4.37
N THR A 52 -3.10 6.28 4.69
CA THR A 52 -2.33 7.44 5.14
C THR A 52 -1.66 7.19 6.48
N HIS A 53 -0.52 7.86 6.72
CA HIS A 53 0.18 7.75 8.01
C HIS A 53 -0.67 8.26 9.19
N LEU A 54 -1.43 9.34 8.97
CA LEU A 54 -2.10 10.11 10.01
C LEU A 54 -3.59 9.78 10.18
N HIS A 55 -4.25 9.17 9.17
CA HIS A 55 -5.68 8.85 9.25
C HIS A 55 -5.94 7.36 8.95
N ALA A 56 -6.37 6.63 9.98
CA ALA A 56 -6.76 5.22 9.88
C ALA A 56 -7.97 4.96 8.96
N ARG A 57 -8.77 5.99 8.64
CA ARG A 57 -9.91 5.93 7.71
C ARG A 57 -9.59 6.29 6.26
N GLY A 58 -8.41 6.84 5.99
CA GLY A 58 -7.99 7.28 4.64
C GLY A 58 -7.20 6.19 3.93
N GLY A 59 -7.81 5.03 3.69
CA GLY A 59 -7.19 3.90 3.02
C GLY A 59 -7.81 3.59 1.65
N GLY A 60 -7.01 3.02 0.76
CA GLY A 60 -7.44 2.56 -0.55
C GLY A 60 -6.73 1.26 -0.93
N ILE A 61 -7.05 0.74 -2.10
CA ILE A 61 -6.41 -0.44 -2.67
C ILE A 61 -5.59 0.02 -3.87
N LEU A 62 -4.31 -0.32 -3.89
CA LEU A 62 -3.41 -0.04 -5.00
C LEU A 62 -3.92 -0.76 -6.27
N PRO A 63 -3.65 -0.22 -7.46
CA PRO A 63 -4.01 -0.88 -8.69
C PRO A 63 -3.34 -2.27 -8.79
N ASP A 64 -4.04 -3.22 -9.43
CA ASP A 64 -3.62 -4.62 -9.51
C ASP A 64 -2.25 -4.81 -10.18
N ARG A 65 -1.78 -3.86 -11.00
CA ARG A 65 -0.42 -3.85 -11.56
C ARG A 65 0.70 -3.94 -10.51
N PHE A 66 0.43 -3.54 -9.26
CA PHE A 66 1.39 -3.65 -8.15
C PHE A 66 1.25 -4.95 -7.37
N ARG A 67 0.28 -5.80 -7.74
CA ARG A 67 0.02 -7.12 -7.13
C ARG A 67 1.13 -8.09 -7.48
N GLU A 68 1.58 -8.11 -8.73
CA GLU A 68 2.67 -8.99 -9.18
C GLU A 68 3.95 -8.74 -8.39
N GLU A 69 4.29 -7.47 -8.14
CA GLU A 69 5.46 -7.11 -7.32
C GLU A 69 5.26 -7.43 -5.82
N ALA A 70 4.01 -7.53 -5.35
CA ALA A 70 3.68 -7.97 -3.99
C ALA A 70 3.66 -9.50 -3.86
N ALA A 71 3.35 -10.22 -4.94
CA ALA A 71 3.30 -11.68 -4.99
C ALA A 71 4.72 -12.28 -5.14
N ALA A 72 5.59 -11.65 -5.94
CA ALA A 72 6.97 -12.09 -6.14
C ALA A 72 7.86 -12.04 -4.87
N ALA A 73 7.41 -11.37 -3.81
CA ALA A 73 8.13 -11.29 -2.54
C ALA A 73 7.78 -12.42 -1.55
N THR A 74 6.97 -13.42 -1.94
CA THR A 74 6.53 -14.53 -1.09
C THR A 74 6.71 -15.90 -1.72
N GLU A 75 7.91 -16.20 -2.19
CA GLU A 75 8.36 -17.59 -2.23
C GLU A 75 9.27 -17.82 -1.01
N PRO A 76 8.76 -18.41 0.08
CA PRO A 76 9.59 -19.21 0.96
C PRO A 76 9.75 -20.61 0.33
N GLU A 77 10.99 -21.02 0.05
CA GLU A 77 11.37 -22.43 -0.15
C GLU A 77 11.07 -23.28 1.10
#